data_AF-A0A0X3SKX3-F1
#
_entry.id   AF-A0A0X3SKX3-F1
#
_cell.length_a   1.000
_cell.length_b   1.000
_cell.length_c   1.000
_cell.angle_alpha   90.00
_cell.angle_beta   90.00
_cell.angle_gamma   90.00
#
_symmetry.space_group_name_H-M   'P 1'
#
loop_
_entity.id
_entity.type
_entity.pdbx_description
1 polymer ?
#
loop_
_entity_poly.entity_id
_entity_poly.type
_entity_poly.pdbx_seq_one_letter_code
_entity_poly.pdbx_strand_id
1 'polypeptide(L)'
;MTSTEPANRWIVLVIKVPAEPSRHRVAVWRELRRIGALSLGQGVWAVPDVPAFADGIARAIALTEQAEGHALTLSASGRGPEDAARFQAMFTAARSDDWREFLADCGKFEEELAKEIRIAKFTLAELEEEEQSLERLRRWHRDLMARDVFGAPESAAASKRLKECTAACEDYAERVFRVLHLAMDEGP
;
A
#
# COMPACT_ATOMS: atom_id res chain seq x y z
N MET A 1 -2.90 23.33 -33.65
CA MET A 1 -3.68 22.64 -32.59
C MET A 1 -2.76 21.60 -31.95
N THR A 2 -1.99 22.02 -30.95
CA THR A 2 -1.12 21.12 -30.18
C THR A 2 -1.98 20.44 -29.13
N SER A 3 -2.37 19.19 -29.39
CA SER A 3 -2.85 18.30 -28.34
C SER A 3 -1.66 18.02 -27.43
N THR A 4 -1.56 18.75 -26.32
CA THR A 4 -0.63 18.48 -25.25
C THR A 4 -1.00 17.12 -24.66
N GLU A 5 -0.31 16.06 -25.07
CA GLU A 5 -0.23 14.87 -24.22
C GLU A 5 0.18 15.34 -22.84
N PRO A 6 -0.44 14.84 -21.75
CA PRO A 6 0.01 15.20 -20.42
C PRO A 6 1.44 14.67 -20.28
N ALA A 7 2.43 15.52 -20.54
CA ALA A 7 3.80 15.28 -20.17
C ALA A 7 3.73 14.96 -18.68
N ASN A 8 4.01 13.73 -18.28
CA ASN A 8 3.95 13.28 -16.88
C ASN A 8 4.67 14.29 -15.99
N ARG A 9 3.90 15.20 -15.39
CA ARG A 9 4.41 16.21 -14.49
C ARG A 9 4.62 15.53 -13.15
N TRP A 10 5.70 15.92 -12.49
CA TRP A 10 6.10 15.37 -11.20
C TRP A 10 6.20 16.51 -10.21
N ILE A 11 5.87 16.19 -8.98
CA ILE A 11 6.25 16.99 -7.83
C ILE A 11 7.49 16.35 -7.22
N VAL A 12 8.58 17.11 -7.19
CA VAL A 12 9.84 16.71 -6.54
C VAL A 12 9.94 17.45 -5.21
N LEU A 13 10.16 16.68 -4.15
CA LEU A 13 10.35 17.15 -2.79
C LEU A 13 11.82 17.00 -2.43
N VAL A 14 12.48 18.10 -2.09
CA VAL A 14 13.82 18.10 -1.49
C VAL A 14 13.65 18.37 -0.01
N ILE A 15 13.88 17.34 0.81
CA ILE A 15 13.60 17.36 2.24
C ILE A 15 14.90 17.23 3.03
N LYS A 16 15.14 18.23 3.88
CA LYS A 16 16.28 18.27 4.79
C LYS A 16 15.77 18.42 6.23
N VAL A 17 15.97 17.40 7.04
CA VAL A 17 15.61 17.40 8.46
C VAL A 17 16.89 17.31 9.29
N PRO A 18 17.01 18.01 10.44
CA PRO A 18 18.14 17.87 11.35
C PRO A 18 18.47 16.42 11.69
N ALA A 19 19.75 16.13 11.94
CA ALA A 19 20.22 14.77 12.21
C ALA A 19 19.63 14.22 13.52
N GLU A 20 19.53 15.08 14.53
CA GLU A 20 18.95 14.80 15.84
C GLU A 20 17.80 15.75 16.17
N PRO A 21 16.74 15.27 16.85
CA PRO A 21 16.52 13.87 17.21
C PRO A 21 16.07 13.02 16.01
N SER A 22 16.61 11.80 15.90
CA SER A 22 16.34 10.88 14.76
C SER A 22 14.85 10.61 14.47
N ARG A 23 13.99 10.68 15.50
CA ARG A 23 12.53 10.45 15.39
C ARG A 23 11.86 11.31 14.31
N HIS A 24 12.31 12.56 14.12
CA HIS A 24 11.68 13.48 13.16
C HIS A 24 11.95 13.03 11.72
N ARG A 25 13.20 12.67 11.41
CA ARG A 25 13.57 12.07 10.12
C ARG A 25 12.80 10.80 9.84
N VAL A 26 12.62 9.94 10.85
CA VAL A 26 11.85 8.70 10.72
C VAL A 26 10.38 8.99 10.44
N ALA A 27 9.77 9.97 11.11
CA ALA A 27 8.37 10.36 10.87
C ALA A 27 8.15 10.84 9.43
N VAL A 28 9.02 11.73 8.94
CA VAL A 28 8.98 12.23 7.55
C VAL A 28 9.19 11.10 6.55
N TRP A 29 10.19 10.24 6.78
CA TRP A 29 10.45 9.07 5.93
C TRP A 29 9.25 8.11 5.87
N ARG A 30 8.61 7.83 7.01
CA ARG A 30 7.41 7.00 7.09
C ARG A 30 6.26 7.60 6.30
N GLU A 31 6.03 8.91 6.40
CA GLU A 31 4.98 9.57 5.63
C GLU A 31 5.22 9.48 4.12
N LEU A 32 6.45 9.76 3.67
CA LEU A 32 6.83 9.66 2.25
C LEU A 32 6.68 8.24 1.71
N ARG A 33 7.08 7.24 2.49
CA ARG A 33 6.86 5.81 2.17
C ARG A 33 5.39 5.46 2.10
N ARG A 34 4.60 5.94 3.06
CA ARG A 34 3.15 5.66 3.14
C ARG A 34 2.42 6.17 1.90
N ILE A 35 2.73 7.39 1.45
CA ILE A 35 2.11 7.98 0.26
C ILE A 35 2.64 7.39 -1.05
N GLY A 36 3.65 6.51 -1.01
CA GLY A 36 4.23 5.90 -2.22
C GLY A 36 5.21 6.80 -2.96
N ALA A 37 5.83 7.77 -2.29
CA ALA A 37 6.83 8.63 -2.95
C ALA A 37 8.04 7.80 -3.40
N LEU A 38 8.47 8.02 -4.65
CA LEU A 38 9.67 7.43 -5.21
C LEU A 38 10.89 8.15 -4.63
N SER A 39 11.80 7.40 -4.02
CA SER A 39 13.06 7.98 -3.53
C SER A 39 14.05 8.12 -4.69
N LEU A 40 14.57 9.34 -4.89
CA LEU A 40 15.64 9.63 -5.86
C LEU A 40 17.02 9.74 -5.17
N GLY A 41 17.07 9.56 -3.85
CA GLY A 41 18.28 9.62 -3.02
C GLY A 41 18.46 10.96 -2.30
N GLN A 42 19.26 10.96 -1.22
CA GLN A 42 19.68 12.17 -0.47
C GLN A 42 18.53 13.10 -0.04
N GLY A 43 17.40 12.54 0.41
CA GLY A 43 16.24 13.35 0.83
C GLY A 43 15.42 13.92 -0.34
N VAL A 44 15.72 13.51 -1.58
CA VAL A 44 14.93 13.83 -2.77
C VAL A 44 13.90 12.74 -3.02
N TRP A 45 12.66 13.15 -3.16
CA TRP A 45 11.51 12.29 -3.38
C TRP A 45 10.68 12.82 -4.53
N ALA A 46 9.94 11.93 -5.19
CA ALA A 46 9.08 12.31 -6.30
C ALA A 46 7.75 11.58 -6.25
N VAL A 47 6.70 12.29 -6.65
CA VAL A 47 5.38 11.72 -6.92
C VAL A 47 4.83 12.33 -8.22
N PRO A 48 3.97 11.61 -8.94
CA PRO A 48 3.22 12.19 -10.04
C PRO A 48 2.39 13.38 -9.56
N ASP A 49 2.32 14.43 -10.38
CA ASP A 49 1.56 15.66 -10.11
C ASP A 49 0.07 15.41 -10.38
N VAL A 50 -0.55 14.64 -9.47
CA VAL A 50 -1.97 14.28 -9.50
C VAL A 50 -2.58 14.45 -8.11
N PRO A 51 -3.90 14.72 -8.00
CA PRO A 51 -4.55 15.03 -6.73
C PRO A 51 -4.36 13.97 -5.62
N ALA A 52 -4.18 12.69 -6.00
CA ALA A 52 -4.00 11.58 -5.07
C ALA A 52 -2.85 11.77 -4.07
N PHE A 53 -1.82 12.56 -4.42
CA PHE A 53 -0.66 12.78 -3.56
C PHE A 53 -0.69 14.09 -2.76
N ALA A 54 -1.65 15.00 -3.03
CA ALA A 54 -1.66 16.37 -2.48
C ALA A 54 -1.62 16.39 -0.94
N ASP A 55 -2.53 15.67 -0.29
CA ASP A 55 -2.59 15.60 1.18
C ASP A 55 -1.34 14.95 1.79
N GLY A 56 -0.78 13.96 1.08
CA GLY A 56 0.45 13.29 1.47
C GLY A 56 1.67 14.21 1.45
N ILE A 57 1.81 14.96 0.36
CA ILE A 57 2.83 16.00 0.22
C ILE A 57 2.68 17.03 1.36
N ALA A 58 1.48 17.55 1.59
CA ALA A 58 1.22 18.55 2.62
C ALA A 58 1.61 18.06 4.03
N ARG A 59 1.27 16.81 4.38
CA ARG A 59 1.68 16.22 5.67
C ARG A 59 3.20 16.03 5.77
N ALA A 60 3.86 15.57 4.71
CA ALA A 60 5.32 15.41 4.71
C ALA A 60 6.05 16.75 4.90
N ILE A 61 5.54 17.82 4.27
CA ILE A 61 6.04 19.19 4.45
C ILE A 61 5.82 19.64 5.90
N ALA A 62 4.61 19.51 6.42
CA ALA A 62 4.30 19.90 7.80
C ALA A 62 5.17 19.16 8.84
N LEU A 63 5.37 17.85 8.69
CA LEU A 63 6.27 17.06 9.54
C LEU A 63 7.73 17.53 9.46
N THR A 64 8.16 17.98 8.27
CA THR A 64 9.51 18.51 8.04
C THR A 64 9.69 19.85 8.74
N GLU A 65 8.74 20.77 8.60
CA GLU A 65 8.79 22.11 9.19
C GLU A 65 8.68 22.07 10.72
N GLN A 66 7.81 21.21 11.27
CA GLN A 66 7.70 20.96 12.71
C GLN A 66 9.01 20.44 13.33
N ALA A 67 9.87 19.83 12.51
CA ALA A 67 11.16 19.33 12.91
C ALA A 67 12.30 20.35 12.71
N GLU A 68 11.99 21.63 12.47
CA GLU A 68 12.96 22.67 12.10
C GLU A 68 13.76 22.30 10.84
N GLY A 69 13.18 21.43 10.02
CA GLY A 69 13.67 21.04 8.71
C GLY A 69 13.24 22.02 7.62
N HIS A 70 13.73 21.77 6.41
CA HIS A 70 13.40 22.54 5.22
C HIS A 70 12.87 21.59 4.15
N ALA A 71 11.73 21.95 3.58
CA ALA A 71 11.17 21.29 2.41
C ALA A 71 11.16 22.26 1.23
N LEU A 72 11.58 21.80 0.06
CA LEU A 72 11.43 22.52 -1.20
C LEU A 72 10.64 21.64 -2.17
N THR A 73 9.60 22.23 -2.76
CA THR A 73 8.74 21.57 -3.73
C THR A 73 9.00 22.14 -5.12
N LEU A 74 9.26 21.28 -6.09
CA LEU A 74 9.57 21.64 -7.47
C LEU A 74 8.63 20.91 -8.41
N SER A 75 8.14 21.62 -9.43
CA SER A 75 7.52 20.97 -10.58
C SER A 75 8.64 20.47 -11.52
N ALA A 76 8.58 19.20 -11.90
CA ALA A 76 9.55 18.58 -12.79
C ALA A 76 8.86 17.79 -13.91
N SER A 77 9.63 17.52 -14.96
CA SER A 77 9.29 16.59 -16.03
C SER A 77 10.59 16.01 -16.58
N GLY A 78 10.51 14.90 -17.33
CA GLY A 78 11.67 14.40 -18.05
C GLY A 78 12.20 15.46 -19.02
N ARG A 79 13.54 15.59 -19.15
CA ARG A 79 14.15 16.56 -20.07
C ARG A 79 13.76 16.30 -21.52
N GLY A 80 13.56 15.03 -21.86
CA GLY A 80 13.03 14.56 -23.13
C GLY A 80 12.18 13.30 -22.93
N PRO A 81 11.67 12.70 -24.01
CA PRO A 81 10.77 11.55 -23.94
C PRO A 81 11.40 10.33 -23.26
N GLU A 82 12.69 10.09 -23.48
CA GLU A 82 13.42 8.98 -22.84
C GLU A 82 13.47 9.13 -21.32
N ASP A 83 13.81 10.32 -20.83
CA ASP A 83 13.84 10.62 -19.39
C ASP A 83 12.45 10.54 -18.76
N ALA A 84 11.42 11.00 -19.46
CA ALA A 84 10.04 10.93 -18.99
C ALA A 84 9.58 9.47 -18.84
N ALA A 85 9.87 8.63 -19.84
CA ALA A 85 9.58 7.20 -19.80
C ALA A 85 10.36 6.49 -18.70
N ARG A 86 11.66 6.78 -18.56
CA ARG A 86 12.50 6.21 -17.49
C ARG A 86 11.97 6.56 -16.11
N PHE A 87 11.55 7.80 -15.88
CA PHE A 87 11.06 8.24 -14.58
C PHE A 87 9.73 7.56 -14.21
N GLN A 88 8.80 7.43 -15.17
CA GLN A 88 7.58 6.65 -15.00
C GLN A 88 7.89 5.17 -14.72
N ALA A 89 8.84 4.57 -15.44
CA ALA A 89 9.24 3.19 -15.25
C ALA A 89 9.82 2.95 -13.84
N MET A 90 10.63 3.87 -13.31
CA MET A 90 11.15 3.79 -11.94
C MET A 90 10.02 3.81 -10.90
N PHE A 91 9.02 4.68 -11.06
CA PHE A 91 7.89 4.73 -10.14
C PHE A 91 7.04 3.47 -10.24
N THR A 92 6.77 3.01 -11.47
CA THR A 92 5.99 1.79 -11.72
C THR A 92 6.70 0.58 -11.12
N ALA A 93 8.03 0.47 -11.24
CA ALA A 93 8.81 -0.60 -10.63
C ALA A 93 8.68 -0.59 -9.09
N ALA A 94 8.70 0.58 -8.46
CA ALA A 94 8.47 0.69 -7.02
C ALA A 94 7.05 0.27 -6.61
N ARG A 95 6.03 0.54 -7.45
CA ARG A 95 4.66 0.01 -7.24
C ARG A 95 4.58 -1.50 -7.43
N SER A 96 5.29 -2.04 -8.42
CA SER A 96 5.39 -3.48 -8.64
C SER A 96 6.01 -4.20 -7.44
N ASP A 97 7.03 -3.63 -6.78
CA ASP A 97 7.57 -4.17 -5.53
C ASP A 97 6.51 -4.22 -4.42
N ASP A 98 5.77 -3.13 -4.22
CA ASP A 98 4.70 -3.06 -3.23
C ASP A 98 3.60 -4.12 -3.49
N TRP A 99 3.22 -4.31 -4.76
CA TRP A 99 2.23 -5.32 -5.14
C TRP A 99 2.72 -6.75 -4.98
N ARG A 100 4.00 -7.02 -5.22
CA ARG A 100 4.60 -8.34 -4.97
C ARG A 100 4.59 -8.69 -3.48
N GLU A 101 4.85 -7.72 -2.62
CA GLU A 101 4.74 -7.89 -1.17
C GLU A 101 3.30 -8.21 -0.76
N PHE A 102 2.32 -7.47 -1.29
CA PHE A 102 0.90 -7.73 -1.08
C PHE A 102 0.48 -9.13 -1.52
N LEU A 103 0.91 -9.58 -2.71
CA LEU A 103 0.63 -10.92 -3.22
C LEU A 103 1.22 -12.01 -2.31
N ALA A 104 2.42 -11.80 -1.77
CA ALA A 104 3.04 -12.73 -0.83
C ALA A 104 2.24 -12.80 0.48
N ASP A 105 1.74 -11.68 0.99
CA ASP A 105 0.93 -11.63 2.21
C ASP A 105 -0.47 -12.24 2.02
N CYS A 106 -1.07 -12.12 0.84
CA CYS A 106 -2.25 -12.92 0.49
C CYS A 106 -1.95 -14.43 0.54
N GLY A 107 -0.77 -14.85 0.07
CA GLY A 107 -0.32 -16.24 0.16
C GLY A 107 -0.23 -16.73 1.61
N LYS A 108 0.42 -15.95 2.48
CA LYS A 108 0.54 -16.28 3.91
C LYS A 108 -0.82 -16.38 4.60
N PHE A 109 -1.74 -15.45 4.31
CA PHE A 109 -3.09 -15.48 4.87
C PHE A 109 -3.82 -16.79 4.52
N GLU A 110 -3.79 -17.20 3.25
CA GLU A 110 -4.42 -18.45 2.85
C GLU A 110 -3.74 -19.69 3.43
N GLU A 111 -2.41 -19.67 3.60
CA GLU A 111 -1.66 -20.76 4.24
C GLU A 111 -2.04 -20.93 5.72
N GLU A 112 -2.16 -19.84 6.47
CA GLU A 112 -2.63 -19.88 7.87
C GLU A 112 -4.08 -20.35 7.95
N LEU A 113 -4.98 -19.82 7.12
CA LEU A 113 -6.38 -20.25 7.10
C LEU A 113 -6.52 -21.75 6.76
N ALA A 114 -5.76 -22.22 5.77
CA ALA A 114 -5.74 -23.64 5.40
C ALA A 114 -5.18 -24.52 6.52
N LYS A 115 -4.24 -24.01 7.33
CA LYS A 115 -3.73 -24.70 8.52
C LYS A 115 -4.80 -24.79 9.60
N GLU A 116 -5.53 -23.72 9.90
CA GLU A 116 -6.61 -23.74 10.89
C GLU A 116 -7.74 -24.70 10.50
N ILE A 117 -8.10 -24.74 9.22
CA ILE A 117 -9.03 -25.73 8.65
C ILE A 117 -8.50 -27.16 8.85
N ARG A 118 -7.20 -27.40 8.60
CA ARG A 118 -6.59 -28.73 8.69
C ARG A 118 -6.60 -29.28 10.11
N ILE A 119 -6.38 -28.42 11.10
CA ILE A 119 -6.43 -28.81 12.52
C ILE A 119 -7.82 -28.68 13.13
N ALA A 120 -8.83 -28.35 12.30
CA ALA A 120 -10.24 -28.19 12.68
C ALA A 120 -10.45 -27.19 13.84
N LYS A 121 -9.68 -26.10 13.88
CA LYS A 121 -9.74 -25.10 14.96
C LYS A 121 -10.88 -24.10 14.73
N PHE A 122 -12.11 -24.60 14.74
CA PHE A 122 -13.30 -23.83 14.40
C PHE A 122 -13.88 -23.10 15.62
N THR A 123 -13.34 -21.93 15.95
CA THR A 123 -13.85 -21.10 17.06
C THR A 123 -14.13 -19.67 16.63
N LEU A 124 -15.00 -18.96 17.36
CA LEU A 124 -15.30 -17.56 17.10
C LEU A 124 -14.07 -16.66 17.22
N ALA A 125 -13.20 -16.92 18.20
CA ALA A 125 -11.98 -16.13 18.39
C ALA A 125 -11.05 -16.20 17.17
N GLU A 126 -10.88 -17.40 16.60
CA GLU A 126 -10.07 -17.57 15.38
C GLU A 126 -10.74 -16.90 14.17
N LEU A 127 -12.06 -17.02 14.03
CA LEU A 127 -12.78 -16.32 12.97
C LEU A 127 -12.59 -14.80 13.05
N GLU A 128 -12.70 -14.22 14.25
CA GLU A 128 -12.45 -12.78 14.46
C GLU A 128 -11.02 -12.38 14.10
N GLU A 129 -10.02 -13.20 14.42
CA GLU A 129 -8.62 -12.95 14.05
C GLU A 129 -8.40 -12.98 12.52
N GLU A 130 -9.04 -13.93 11.82
CA GLU A 130 -8.95 -14.04 10.36
C GLU A 130 -9.69 -12.89 9.65
N GLU A 131 -10.86 -12.49 10.15
CA GLU A 131 -11.60 -11.32 9.63
C GLU A 131 -10.79 -10.02 9.80
N GLN A 132 -10.13 -9.84 10.95
CA GLN A 132 -9.23 -8.70 11.17
C GLN A 132 -8.03 -8.73 10.22
N SER A 133 -7.47 -9.91 9.96
CA SER A 133 -6.37 -10.10 9.02
C SER A 133 -6.78 -9.77 7.59
N LEU A 134 -7.96 -10.23 7.15
CA LEU A 134 -8.54 -9.88 5.86
C LEU A 134 -8.81 -8.38 5.72
N GLU A 135 -9.32 -7.71 6.76
CA GLU A 135 -9.55 -6.26 6.73
C GLU A 135 -8.24 -5.46 6.65
N ARG A 136 -7.14 -5.97 7.21
CA ARG A 136 -5.80 -5.39 6.99
C ARG A 136 -5.39 -5.49 5.51
N LEU A 137 -5.58 -6.66 4.87
CA LEU A 137 -5.32 -6.83 3.43
C LEU A 137 -6.20 -5.90 2.58
N ARG A 138 -7.50 -5.80 2.88
CA ARG A 138 -8.42 -4.91 2.15
C ARG A 138 -8.03 -3.44 2.23
N ARG A 139 -7.62 -2.97 3.41
CA ARG A 139 -7.10 -1.59 3.57
C ARG A 139 -5.81 -1.39 2.78
N TRP A 140 -4.86 -2.30 2.91
CA TRP A 140 -3.59 -2.18 2.20
C TRP A 140 -3.77 -2.18 0.69
N HIS A 141 -4.62 -3.06 0.13
CA HIS A 141 -4.96 -3.06 -1.30
C HIS A 141 -5.50 -1.71 -1.76
N ARG A 142 -6.45 -1.11 -1.02
CA ARG A 142 -6.99 0.22 -1.34
C ARG A 142 -5.91 1.30 -1.34
N ASP A 143 -5.00 1.25 -0.36
CA ASP A 143 -3.88 2.19 -0.29
C ASP A 143 -2.91 2.02 -1.48
N LEU A 144 -2.64 0.78 -1.90
CA LEU A 144 -1.83 0.49 -3.09
C LEU A 144 -2.50 0.98 -4.38
N MET A 145 -3.80 0.71 -4.56
CA MET A 145 -4.57 1.21 -5.69
C MET A 145 -4.56 2.73 -5.79
N ALA A 146 -4.70 3.43 -4.66
CA ALA A 146 -4.75 4.90 -4.64
C ALA A 146 -3.44 5.56 -5.12
N ARG A 147 -2.30 4.88 -4.95
CA ARG A 147 -0.97 5.40 -5.32
C ARG A 147 -0.39 4.79 -6.60
N ASP A 148 -1.00 3.72 -7.14
CA ASP A 148 -0.62 3.11 -8.41
C ASP A 148 -1.25 3.82 -9.61
N VAL A 149 -0.76 5.02 -9.88
CA VAL A 149 -1.36 5.91 -10.89
C VAL A 149 -0.95 5.61 -12.33
N PHE A 150 0.05 4.74 -12.53
CA PHE A 150 0.50 4.31 -13.86
C PHE A 150 0.12 2.86 -14.19
N GLY A 151 -0.43 2.12 -13.22
CA GLY A 151 -0.90 0.75 -13.41
C GLY A 151 0.26 -0.24 -13.50
N ALA A 152 0.74 -0.70 -12.35
CA ALA A 152 1.68 -1.81 -12.28
C ALA A 152 1.02 -3.11 -12.80
N PRO A 153 1.78 -3.98 -13.51
CA PRO A 153 1.23 -5.20 -14.11
C PRO A 153 0.65 -6.18 -13.08
N GLU A 154 1.11 -6.15 -11.83
CA GLU A 154 0.64 -7.02 -10.75
C GLU A 154 -0.73 -6.63 -10.19
N SER A 155 -1.19 -5.39 -10.38
CA SER A 155 -2.41 -4.83 -9.75
C SER A 155 -3.68 -5.65 -10.00
N ALA A 156 -3.85 -6.17 -11.23
CA ALA A 156 -4.98 -7.01 -11.60
C ALA A 156 -4.94 -8.37 -10.89
N ALA A 157 -3.76 -9.00 -10.83
CA ALA A 157 -3.56 -10.26 -10.14
C ALA A 157 -3.78 -10.10 -8.63
N ALA A 158 -3.27 -9.01 -8.03
CA ALA A 158 -3.50 -8.68 -6.62
C ALA A 158 -4.98 -8.51 -6.29
N SER A 159 -5.72 -7.80 -7.15
CA SER A 159 -7.18 -7.60 -6.99
C SER A 159 -7.95 -8.92 -7.08
N LYS A 160 -7.53 -9.84 -7.96
CA LYS A 160 -8.09 -11.19 -8.02
C LYS A 160 -7.76 -11.97 -6.75
N ARG A 161 -6.51 -11.91 -6.30
CA ARG A 161 -6.04 -12.64 -5.12
C ARG A 161 -6.77 -12.23 -3.84
N LEU A 162 -7.03 -10.93 -3.65
CA LEU A 162 -7.82 -10.44 -2.52
C LEU A 162 -9.26 -11.01 -2.51
N LYS A 163 -9.87 -11.21 -3.68
CA LYS A 163 -11.19 -11.87 -3.79
C LYS A 163 -11.11 -13.34 -3.40
N GLU A 164 -10.04 -14.03 -3.81
CA GLU A 164 -9.79 -15.42 -3.41
C GLU A 164 -9.61 -15.54 -1.88
N CYS A 165 -8.81 -14.66 -1.26
CA CYS A 165 -8.69 -14.58 0.20
C CYS A 165 -10.04 -14.31 0.89
N THR A 166 -10.86 -13.42 0.33
CA THR A 166 -12.20 -13.12 0.86
C THR A 166 -13.08 -14.37 0.84
N ALA A 167 -13.16 -15.06 -0.30
CA ALA A 167 -13.96 -16.28 -0.43
C ALA A 167 -13.47 -17.40 0.49
N ALA A 168 -12.15 -17.52 0.69
CA ALA A 168 -11.59 -18.50 1.61
C ALA A 168 -12.00 -18.22 3.06
N CYS A 169 -11.98 -16.94 3.48
CA CYS A 169 -12.43 -16.52 4.81
C CYS A 169 -13.93 -16.78 5.01
N GLU A 170 -14.75 -16.56 3.98
CA GLU A 170 -16.18 -16.86 4.01
C GLU A 170 -16.45 -18.37 4.19
N ASP A 171 -15.74 -19.24 3.46
CA ASP A 171 -15.83 -20.70 3.65
C ASP A 171 -15.40 -21.12 5.07
N TYR A 172 -14.35 -20.51 5.61
CA TYR A 172 -13.94 -20.74 6.99
C TYR A 172 -15.04 -20.33 8.00
N ALA A 173 -15.65 -19.16 7.81
CA ALA A 173 -16.74 -18.67 8.64
C ALA A 173 -17.94 -19.64 8.64
N GLU A 174 -18.35 -20.13 7.46
CA GLU A 174 -19.43 -21.11 7.33
C GLU A 174 -19.15 -22.40 8.11
N ARG A 175 -17.90 -22.88 8.11
CA ARG A 175 -17.48 -24.06 8.89
C ARG A 175 -17.54 -23.80 10.38
N VAL A 176 -17.05 -22.64 10.84
CA VAL A 176 -17.15 -22.21 12.24
C VAL A 176 -18.59 -22.18 12.69
N PHE A 177 -19.47 -21.51 11.95
CA PHE A 177 -20.89 -21.46 12.29
C PHE A 177 -21.53 -22.84 12.30
N ARG A 178 -21.22 -23.73 11.35
CA ARG A 178 -21.75 -25.09 11.35
C ARG A 178 -21.40 -25.86 12.62
N VAL A 179 -20.14 -25.80 13.06
CA VAL A 179 -19.68 -26.46 14.30
C VAL A 179 -20.39 -25.89 15.53
N LEU A 180 -20.55 -24.57 15.59
CA LEU A 180 -21.25 -23.92 16.70
C LEU A 180 -22.74 -24.29 16.75
N HIS A 181 -23.42 -24.35 15.59
CA HIS A 181 -24.83 -24.78 15.55
C HIS A 181 -24.99 -26.23 16.01
N LEU A 182 -24.13 -27.15 15.55
CA LEU A 182 -24.17 -28.55 16.00
C LEU A 182 -23.92 -28.67 17.51
N ALA A 183 -22.99 -27.88 18.07
CA ALA A 183 -22.73 -27.87 19.50
C ALA A 183 -23.91 -27.31 20.34
N MET A 184 -24.77 -26.47 19.73
CA MET A 184 -25.98 -25.95 20.39
C MET A 184 -27.16 -26.93 20.30
N ASP A 185 -27.27 -27.66 19.19
CA ASP A 185 -28.32 -28.68 18.98
C ASP A 185 -28.06 -29.94 19.81
N GLU A 186 -26.81 -30.21 20.22
CA GLU A 186 -26.41 -31.31 21.12
C GLU A 186 -26.44 -30.93 22.63
N GLY A 187 -27.13 -29.83 23.01
CA GLY A 187 -27.35 -29.45 24.41
C GLY A 187 -28.19 -30.46 25.21
N PRO A 188 -28.04 -30.50 26.56
CA PRO A 188 -28.06 -31.69 27.43
C PRO A 188 -29.34 -32.54 27.47
#